data_AF-A0A4Q5ZF49-F1
#
_entry.id   AF-A0A4Q5ZF49-F1
#
_cell.length_a   1.000
_cell.length_b   1.000
_cell.length_c   1.000
_cell.angle_alpha   90.00
_cell.angle_beta   90.00
_cell.angle_gamma   90.00
#
_symmetry.space_group_name_H-M   'P 1'
#
loop_
_entity.id
_entity.type
_entity.pdbx_description
1 polymer ?
#
loop_
_entity_poly.entity_id
_entity_poly.type
_entity_poly.pdbx_seq_one_letter_code
_entity_poly.pdbx_strand_id
1 'polypeptide(L)'
;IFLLRELTPRSKDRIGSYGEWLSSRIIAATIQSMGTDVIWKDSRELIVTNSNFTAAEVDFAQTSEKVRQFFSSTGHTLFLLPGFIAADKKGITTTLGRGGSDYTAAILAACLDASNLEIWTDVSGMMTADPRLTANARIIPHISYQEAMELSHFGAKVIYPPTIQPVMSKGIPVWIKNTFAPKDEGTLIESVATRNGNIVRGISSINNIALLSLEGSGMIGIPGFSKRLFEALSNERINVILITQSSSEHSICVAVDASAAAAAKQAVDTAFANEITLQKVEPLAIESELSIAALVGENMKSHPGISGRMFSAMGRNGVNIRAIAQGSSEKNISAVISTKDVRKAINVLHEEFFETTYKQVNVFIAGTGNVGAKLLGQLHQQLNFLQEQMKLQVRVVGISNSRKMVFREEGIDPAKWKESLEAGEAASLESFVEGIITRNLRNSIFVDVTANDKVAGIYDKLLQKSISVVACNKIAASSAYVNYIKLKDLAREFNC
;
A
#
# COMPACT_ATOMS: atom_id res chain seq x y z
N ILE A 1 -3.37 9.90 -39.22
CA ILE A 1 -2.52 8.76 -38.81
C ILE A 1 -1.95 8.03 -40.02
N PHE A 2 -2.74 7.33 -40.86
CA PHE A 2 -2.16 6.54 -41.96
C PHE A 2 -1.59 7.36 -43.13
N LEU A 3 -2.25 8.46 -43.50
CA LEU A 3 -1.78 9.35 -44.59
C LEU A 3 -0.62 10.25 -44.14
N LEU A 4 -0.74 10.89 -42.98
CA LEU A 4 0.27 11.83 -42.45
C LEU A 4 1.43 11.15 -41.71
N ARG A 5 1.28 9.86 -41.34
CA ARG A 5 2.19 9.11 -40.43
C ARG A 5 2.54 9.83 -39.12
N GLU A 6 1.68 10.77 -38.72
CA GLU A 6 1.84 11.59 -37.52
C GLU A 6 0.62 11.42 -36.60
N LEU A 7 0.88 11.44 -35.29
CA LEU A 7 -0.12 11.43 -34.23
C LEU A 7 0.19 12.55 -33.22
N THR A 8 -0.27 13.75 -33.54
CA THR A 8 -0.11 14.92 -32.67
C THR A 8 -0.92 14.79 -31.38
N PRO A 9 -0.53 15.46 -30.27
CA PRO A 9 -1.32 15.52 -29.04
C PRO A 9 -2.79 15.91 -29.27
N ARG A 10 -3.04 16.90 -30.13
CA ARG A 10 -4.38 17.29 -30.57
C ARG A 10 -5.18 16.15 -31.20
N SER A 11 -4.52 15.36 -32.07
CA SER A 11 -5.15 14.19 -32.70
C SER A 11 -5.45 13.10 -31.68
N LYS A 12 -4.57 12.91 -30.67
CA LYS A 12 -4.81 11.96 -29.57
C LYS A 12 -6.05 12.33 -28.77
N ASP A 13 -6.19 13.60 -28.38
CA ASP A 13 -7.37 14.08 -27.64
C ASP A 13 -8.66 13.86 -28.42
N ARG A 14 -8.63 14.19 -29.72
CA ARG A 14 -9.80 14.00 -30.58
C ARG A 14 -10.19 12.52 -30.67
N ILE A 15 -9.22 11.62 -30.80
CA ILE A 15 -9.48 10.17 -30.90
C ILE A 15 -9.96 9.63 -29.55
N GLY A 16 -9.27 9.97 -28.46
CA GLY A 16 -9.62 9.56 -27.10
C GLY A 16 -11.02 10.02 -26.68
N SER A 17 -11.48 11.16 -27.18
CA SER A 17 -12.81 11.69 -26.86
C SER A 17 -13.98 10.82 -27.34
N TYR A 18 -13.79 10.00 -28.38
CA TYR A 18 -14.89 9.21 -28.93
C TYR A 18 -15.37 8.13 -27.96
N GLY A 19 -14.52 7.63 -27.06
CA GLY A 19 -14.91 6.62 -26.08
C GLY A 19 -16.06 7.13 -25.20
N GLU A 20 -15.82 8.23 -24.50
CA GLU A 20 -16.79 8.85 -23.58
C GLU A 20 -17.99 9.45 -24.31
N TRP A 21 -17.77 10.01 -25.49
CA TRP A 21 -18.85 10.54 -26.31
C TRP A 21 -19.81 9.44 -26.77
N LEU A 22 -19.30 8.26 -27.17
CA LEU A 22 -20.14 7.13 -27.58
C LEU A 22 -20.82 6.46 -26.38
N SER A 23 -20.07 6.19 -25.30
CA SER A 23 -20.58 5.51 -24.10
C SER A 23 -21.73 6.30 -23.46
N SER A 24 -21.54 7.60 -23.26
CA SER A 24 -22.57 8.47 -22.68
C SER A 24 -23.82 8.53 -23.55
N ARG A 25 -23.72 8.57 -24.89
CA ARG A 25 -24.90 8.56 -25.76
C ARG A 25 -25.69 7.25 -25.68
N ILE A 26 -25.00 6.11 -25.59
CA ILE A 26 -25.65 4.80 -25.41
C ILE A 26 -26.40 4.75 -24.08
N ILE A 27 -25.78 5.22 -22.99
CA ILE A 27 -26.40 5.26 -21.67
C ILE A 27 -27.62 6.21 -21.67
N ALA A 28 -27.51 7.41 -22.24
CA ALA A 28 -28.65 8.33 -22.36
C ALA A 28 -29.82 7.70 -23.13
N ALA A 29 -29.55 7.10 -24.29
CA ALA A 29 -30.59 6.45 -25.09
C ALA A 29 -31.25 5.28 -24.33
N THR A 30 -30.48 4.55 -23.51
CA THR A 30 -30.99 3.47 -22.67
C THR A 30 -31.90 4.00 -21.55
N ILE A 31 -31.52 5.08 -20.87
CA ILE A 31 -32.34 5.72 -19.83
C ILE A 31 -33.63 6.29 -20.44
N GLN A 32 -33.54 6.88 -21.64
CA GLN A 32 -34.70 7.38 -22.38
C GLN A 32 -35.66 6.25 -22.78
N SER A 33 -35.13 5.09 -23.21
CA SER A 33 -35.98 3.93 -23.58
C SER A 33 -36.68 3.30 -22.38
N MET A 34 -36.18 3.52 -21.17
CA MET A 34 -36.83 3.16 -19.90
C MET A 34 -37.93 4.14 -19.47
N GLY A 35 -38.16 5.23 -20.23
CA GLY A 35 -39.19 6.23 -19.95
C GLY A 35 -38.77 7.35 -18.99
N THR A 36 -37.48 7.45 -18.67
CA THR A 36 -36.95 8.52 -17.82
C THR A 36 -36.50 9.70 -18.67
N ASP A 37 -36.96 10.91 -18.34
CA ASP A 37 -36.55 12.14 -18.99
C ASP A 37 -35.09 12.49 -18.61
N VAL A 38 -34.16 12.23 -19.53
CA VAL A 38 -32.74 12.57 -19.41
C VAL A 38 -32.26 13.39 -20.61
N ILE A 39 -31.52 14.45 -20.33
CA ILE A 39 -30.81 15.23 -21.35
C ILE A 39 -29.36 14.81 -21.43
N TRP A 40 -28.95 14.37 -22.63
CA TRP A 40 -27.53 14.26 -22.95
C TRP A 40 -26.97 15.64 -23.31
N LYS A 41 -25.90 16.07 -22.63
CA LYS A 41 -25.20 17.33 -22.89
C LYS A 41 -23.71 17.07 -23.09
N ASP A 42 -23.15 17.62 -24.16
CA ASP A 42 -21.73 17.48 -24.45
C ASP A 42 -20.87 18.34 -23.51
N SER A 43 -20.01 17.70 -22.71
CA SER A 43 -19.11 18.39 -21.76
C SER A 43 -18.21 19.43 -22.42
N ARG A 44 -17.89 19.26 -23.71
CA ARG A 44 -17.05 20.20 -24.48
C ARG A 44 -17.71 21.56 -24.68
N GLU A 45 -19.03 21.63 -24.56
CA GLU A 45 -19.76 22.90 -24.65
C GLU A 45 -19.72 23.68 -23.32
N LEU A 46 -19.45 22.99 -22.21
CA LEU A 46 -19.49 23.55 -20.86
C LEU A 46 -18.09 23.77 -20.27
N ILE A 47 -17.20 22.78 -20.39
CA ILE A 47 -15.87 22.79 -19.79
C ILE A 47 -14.86 23.39 -20.75
N VAL A 48 -14.33 24.56 -20.37
CA VAL A 48 -13.37 25.34 -21.16
C VAL A 48 -11.96 25.10 -20.63
N THR A 49 -11.00 24.80 -21.49
CA THR A 49 -9.60 24.56 -21.13
C THR A 49 -8.62 25.45 -21.89
N ASN A 50 -7.34 25.38 -21.53
CA ASN A 50 -6.24 25.78 -22.40
C ASN A 50 -6.01 24.75 -23.53
N SER A 51 -5.08 25.03 -24.44
CA SER A 51 -4.71 24.12 -25.55
C SER A 51 -3.53 23.19 -25.21
N ASN A 52 -3.27 22.92 -23.93
CA ASN A 52 -2.27 21.94 -23.50
C ASN A 52 -2.84 20.51 -23.63
N PHE A 53 -2.95 20.02 -24.87
CA PHE A 53 -3.56 18.73 -25.19
C PHE A 53 -2.98 17.58 -24.35
N THR A 54 -3.77 16.52 -24.14
CA THR A 54 -3.52 15.33 -23.29
C THR A 54 -3.56 15.55 -21.78
N ALA A 55 -3.43 16.80 -21.31
CA ALA A 55 -3.54 17.18 -19.90
C ALA A 55 -3.94 18.66 -19.80
N ALA A 56 -5.10 19.00 -20.36
CA ALA A 56 -5.52 20.39 -20.48
C ALA A 56 -5.98 20.96 -19.13
N GLU A 57 -5.59 22.20 -18.84
CA GLU A 57 -5.97 22.88 -17.60
C GLU A 57 -7.30 23.63 -17.81
N VAL A 58 -8.17 23.55 -16.80
CA VAL A 58 -9.53 24.11 -16.85
C VAL A 58 -9.52 25.61 -16.53
N ASP A 59 -10.19 26.39 -17.37
CA ASP A 59 -10.54 27.79 -17.09
C ASP A 59 -11.82 27.79 -16.23
N PHE A 60 -11.64 27.76 -14.90
CA PHE A 60 -12.75 27.65 -13.95
C PHE A 60 -13.70 28.84 -14.00
N ALA A 61 -13.23 30.04 -14.35
CA ALA A 61 -14.07 31.22 -14.43
C ALA A 61 -15.11 31.05 -15.57
N GLN A 62 -14.63 30.77 -16.79
CA GLN A 62 -15.52 30.56 -17.94
C GLN A 62 -16.36 29.28 -17.80
N THR A 63 -15.78 28.20 -17.27
CA THR A 63 -16.50 26.94 -17.06
C THR A 63 -17.64 27.12 -16.07
N SER A 64 -17.41 27.82 -14.95
CA SER A 64 -18.46 28.06 -13.95
C SER A 64 -19.61 28.90 -14.50
N GLU A 65 -19.32 29.93 -15.29
CA GLU A 65 -20.33 30.76 -15.95
C GLU A 65 -21.19 29.92 -16.91
N LYS A 66 -20.56 29.18 -17.83
CA LYS A 66 -21.27 28.34 -18.81
C LYS A 66 -22.11 27.24 -18.16
N VAL A 67 -21.55 26.56 -17.16
CA VAL A 67 -22.26 25.52 -16.42
C VAL A 67 -23.49 26.12 -15.75
N ARG A 68 -23.33 27.19 -14.96
CA ARG A 68 -24.47 27.82 -14.26
C ARG A 68 -25.53 28.34 -15.21
N GLN A 69 -25.14 28.96 -16.33
CA GLN A 69 -26.07 29.45 -17.35
C GLN A 69 -26.86 28.31 -17.99
N PHE A 70 -26.21 27.18 -18.31
CA PHE A 70 -26.88 26.04 -18.90
C PHE A 70 -27.91 25.45 -17.92
N PHE A 71 -27.48 25.08 -16.72
CA PHE A 71 -28.37 24.40 -15.75
C PHE A 71 -29.47 25.31 -15.19
N SER A 72 -29.31 26.63 -15.16
CA SER A 72 -30.38 27.56 -14.76
C SER A 72 -31.45 27.77 -15.85
N SER A 73 -31.10 27.50 -17.12
CA SER A 73 -32.00 27.69 -18.26
C SER A 73 -32.90 26.47 -18.55
N THR A 74 -32.60 25.33 -17.93
CA THR A 74 -33.25 24.04 -18.22
C THR A 74 -34.28 23.67 -17.15
N GLY A 75 -35.46 23.22 -17.55
CA GLY A 75 -36.49 22.68 -16.63
C GLY A 75 -36.34 21.20 -16.27
N HIS A 76 -35.27 20.54 -16.75
CA HIS A 76 -35.03 19.11 -16.57
C HIS A 76 -34.27 18.82 -15.29
N THR A 77 -34.46 17.63 -14.73
CA THR A 77 -33.85 17.23 -13.44
C THR A 77 -32.69 16.26 -13.59
N LEU A 78 -32.59 15.55 -14.72
CA LEU A 78 -31.56 14.54 -14.96
C LEU A 78 -30.77 14.85 -16.24
N PHE A 79 -29.46 14.91 -16.09
CA PHE A 79 -28.52 15.20 -17.17
C PHE A 79 -27.45 14.12 -17.23
N LEU A 80 -27.04 13.77 -18.45
CA LEU A 80 -25.93 12.88 -18.69
C LEU A 80 -24.87 13.60 -19.53
N LEU A 81 -23.64 13.62 -19.02
CA LEU A 81 -22.52 14.29 -19.65
C LEU A 81 -21.35 13.30 -19.80
N PRO A 82 -20.62 13.30 -20.93
CA PRO A 82 -19.41 12.49 -21.08
C PRO A 82 -18.30 12.99 -20.14
N GLY A 83 -17.63 12.07 -19.44
CA GLY A 83 -16.45 12.39 -18.65
C GLY A 83 -15.22 12.69 -19.52
N PHE A 84 -14.11 13.13 -18.90
CA PHE A 84 -12.76 13.23 -19.47
C PHE A 84 -12.55 14.23 -20.62
N ILE A 85 -13.61 14.64 -21.34
CA ILE A 85 -13.54 15.46 -22.55
C ILE A 85 -13.95 16.92 -22.27
N ALA A 86 -13.22 17.85 -22.88
CA ALA A 86 -13.46 19.29 -22.79
C ALA A 86 -13.13 19.97 -24.13
N ALA A 87 -13.22 21.30 -24.19
CA ALA A 87 -12.76 22.07 -25.34
C ALA A 87 -11.95 23.29 -24.94
N ASP A 88 -10.97 23.63 -25.77
CA ASP A 88 -10.27 24.90 -25.63
C ASP A 88 -11.14 26.10 -26.06
N LYS A 89 -10.61 27.32 -25.88
CA LYS A 89 -11.30 28.58 -26.24
C LYS A 89 -11.67 28.69 -27.73
N LYS A 90 -11.11 27.83 -28.60
CA LYS A 90 -11.40 27.77 -30.04
C LYS A 90 -12.38 26.65 -30.39
N GLY A 91 -12.91 25.94 -29.40
CA GLY A 91 -13.80 24.79 -29.60
C GLY A 91 -13.08 23.51 -30.03
N ILE A 92 -11.75 23.45 -29.93
CA ILE A 92 -10.98 22.25 -30.26
C ILE A 92 -11.05 21.30 -29.08
N THR A 93 -11.36 20.03 -29.35
CA THR A 93 -11.44 18.98 -28.33
C THR A 93 -10.11 18.82 -27.59
N THR A 94 -10.19 18.83 -26.28
CA THR A 94 -9.11 18.57 -25.32
C THR A 94 -9.51 17.45 -24.37
N THR A 95 -8.51 16.84 -23.72
CA THR A 95 -8.73 15.87 -22.66
C THR A 95 -8.13 16.33 -21.34
N LEU A 96 -8.76 15.92 -20.23
CA LEU A 96 -8.41 16.32 -18.87
C LEU A 96 -7.29 15.49 -18.24
N GLY A 97 -6.69 14.56 -19.00
CA GLY A 97 -5.65 13.67 -18.52
C GLY A 97 -6.17 12.54 -17.61
N ARG A 98 -5.29 12.04 -16.74
CA ARG A 98 -5.54 10.86 -15.90
C ARG A 98 -6.66 11.14 -14.90
N GLY A 99 -7.64 10.23 -14.79
CA GLY A 99 -8.80 10.39 -13.91
C GLY A 99 -9.76 11.48 -14.39
N GLY A 100 -9.73 11.83 -15.68
CA GLY A 100 -10.48 12.97 -16.20
C GLY A 100 -12.01 12.86 -16.05
N SER A 101 -12.58 11.65 -15.96
CA SER A 101 -14.02 11.46 -15.71
C SER A 101 -14.41 11.83 -14.27
N ASP A 102 -13.62 11.41 -13.27
CA ASP A 102 -13.78 11.86 -11.88
C ASP A 102 -13.60 13.38 -11.78
N TYR A 103 -12.63 13.93 -12.52
CA TYR A 103 -12.39 15.36 -12.53
C TYR A 103 -13.54 16.14 -13.18
N THR A 104 -14.13 15.64 -14.27
CA THR A 104 -15.35 16.21 -14.88
C THR A 104 -16.47 16.29 -13.86
N ALA A 105 -16.72 15.20 -13.11
CA ALA A 105 -17.76 15.17 -12.10
C ALA A 105 -17.48 16.18 -10.95
N ALA A 106 -16.23 16.26 -10.49
CA ALA A 106 -15.82 17.22 -9.47
C ALA A 106 -15.92 18.69 -9.93
N ILE A 107 -15.57 18.99 -11.19
CA ILE A 107 -15.73 20.33 -11.77
C ILE A 107 -17.21 20.73 -11.75
N LEU A 108 -18.08 19.86 -12.27
CA LEU A 108 -19.53 20.14 -12.32
C LEU A 108 -20.11 20.31 -10.92
N ALA A 109 -19.77 19.44 -9.98
CA ALA A 109 -20.21 19.53 -8.59
C ALA A 109 -19.77 20.86 -7.94
N ALA A 110 -18.52 21.28 -8.15
CA ALA A 110 -18.00 22.52 -7.62
C ALA A 110 -18.62 23.77 -8.27
N CYS A 111 -18.88 23.74 -9.59
CA CYS A 111 -19.52 24.86 -10.31
C CYS A 111 -20.99 25.06 -9.90
N LEU A 112 -21.70 23.96 -9.60
CA LEU A 112 -23.11 23.95 -9.22
C LEU A 112 -23.34 24.04 -7.70
N ASP A 113 -22.27 24.10 -6.90
CA ASP A 113 -22.35 24.05 -5.43
C ASP A 113 -23.21 22.85 -4.95
N ALA A 114 -22.94 21.67 -5.54
CA ALA A 114 -23.67 20.45 -5.27
C ALA A 114 -23.58 20.03 -3.80
N SER A 115 -24.61 19.34 -3.30
CA SER A 115 -24.63 18.86 -1.91
C SER A 115 -23.63 17.73 -1.63
N ASN A 116 -23.32 16.91 -2.64
CA ASN A 116 -22.31 15.87 -2.61
C ASN A 116 -21.91 15.47 -4.04
N LEU A 117 -20.78 14.77 -4.15
CA LEU A 117 -20.33 14.08 -5.36
C LEU A 117 -20.30 12.57 -5.07
N GLU A 118 -20.90 11.73 -5.92
CA GLU A 118 -20.73 10.28 -5.83
C GLU A 118 -19.83 9.77 -6.97
N ILE A 119 -18.79 9.01 -6.61
CA ILE A 119 -17.94 8.26 -7.53
C ILE A 119 -18.31 6.79 -7.42
N TRP A 120 -18.88 6.26 -8.50
CA TRP A 120 -19.29 4.86 -8.61
C TRP A 120 -18.19 4.06 -9.35
N THR A 121 -17.62 3.08 -8.65
CA THR A 121 -16.48 2.28 -9.11
C THR A 121 -16.76 0.78 -8.89
N ASP A 122 -15.73 -0.08 -8.98
CA ASP A 122 -15.79 -1.53 -8.80
C ASP A 122 -15.44 -1.99 -7.37
N VAL A 123 -15.22 -1.05 -6.46
CA VAL A 123 -14.91 -1.29 -5.04
C VAL A 123 -15.91 -0.59 -4.12
N SER A 124 -16.19 -1.20 -2.97
CA SER A 124 -17.16 -0.72 -1.96
C SER A 124 -16.62 0.37 -1.04
N GLY A 125 -15.68 1.17 -1.53
CA GLY A 125 -15.04 2.24 -0.77
C GLY A 125 -13.53 2.04 -0.59
N MET A 126 -12.93 2.90 0.22
CA MET A 126 -11.54 2.78 0.65
C MET A 126 -11.44 1.79 1.80
N MET A 127 -10.36 1.01 1.84
CA MET A 127 -10.15 -0.02 2.85
C MET A 127 -8.99 0.32 3.79
N THR A 128 -9.02 -0.21 5.01
CA THR A 128 -7.95 -0.04 6.01
C THR A 128 -6.60 -0.61 5.57
N ALA A 129 -6.60 -1.54 4.62
CA ALA A 129 -5.42 -2.11 3.96
C ALA A 129 -5.85 -2.76 2.63
N ASP A 130 -4.90 -3.12 1.76
CA ASP A 130 -5.20 -3.90 0.55
C ASP A 130 -5.76 -5.30 0.95
N PRO A 131 -6.99 -5.65 0.56
CA PRO A 131 -7.61 -6.94 0.91
C PRO A 131 -6.85 -8.15 0.33
N ARG A 132 -6.02 -7.95 -0.70
CA ARG A 132 -5.16 -9.00 -1.29
C ARG A 132 -3.94 -9.29 -0.41
N LEU A 133 -3.57 -8.36 0.46
CA LEU A 133 -2.46 -8.50 1.41
C LEU A 133 -2.95 -8.90 2.80
N THR A 134 -4.12 -8.43 3.21
CA THR A 134 -4.70 -8.68 4.55
C THR A 134 -6.17 -9.07 4.46
N ALA A 135 -6.50 -10.30 4.86
CA ALA A 135 -7.88 -10.82 4.79
C ALA A 135 -8.87 -10.07 5.70
N ASN A 136 -8.39 -9.43 6.77
CA ASN A 136 -9.19 -8.69 7.73
C ASN A 136 -9.36 -7.21 7.38
N ALA A 137 -9.01 -6.79 6.16
CA ALA A 137 -9.21 -5.42 5.70
C ALA A 137 -10.69 -5.02 5.79
N ARG A 138 -10.96 -3.84 6.36
CA ARG A 138 -12.32 -3.32 6.57
C ARG A 138 -12.54 -2.09 5.70
N ILE A 139 -13.78 -1.84 5.30
CA ILE A 139 -14.16 -0.57 4.67
C ILE A 139 -14.00 0.55 5.70
N ILE A 140 -13.46 1.68 5.26
CA ILE A 140 -13.37 2.92 6.04
C ILE A 140 -14.67 3.70 5.77
N PRO A 141 -15.58 3.86 6.73
CA PRO A 141 -16.86 4.52 6.45
C PRO A 141 -16.71 6.03 6.27
N HIS A 142 -15.82 6.66 7.06
CA HIS A 142 -15.54 8.09 7.04
C HIS A 142 -14.04 8.35 7.03
N ILE A 143 -13.58 9.23 6.15
CA ILE A 143 -12.18 9.62 6.01
C ILE A 143 -12.07 11.10 5.64
N SER A 144 -11.01 11.77 6.09
CA SER A 144 -10.80 13.15 5.67
C SER A 144 -10.20 13.23 4.27
N TYR A 145 -10.40 14.35 3.58
CA TYR A 145 -9.75 14.60 2.29
C TYR A 145 -8.25 14.33 2.32
N GLN A 146 -7.57 14.81 3.36
CA GLN A 146 -6.12 14.69 3.47
C GLN A 146 -5.70 13.24 3.73
N GLU A 147 -6.41 12.50 4.59
CA GLU A 147 -6.17 11.08 4.82
C GLU A 147 -6.40 10.25 3.54
N ALA A 148 -7.46 10.53 2.79
CA ALA A 148 -7.77 9.84 1.54
C ALA A 148 -6.70 10.09 0.46
N MET A 149 -6.19 11.32 0.38
CA MET A 149 -5.10 11.68 -0.53
C MET A 149 -3.80 10.93 -0.19
N GLU A 150 -3.43 10.88 1.09
CA GLU A 150 -2.22 10.17 1.56
C GLU A 150 -2.33 8.66 1.30
N LEU A 151 -3.46 8.03 1.65
CA LEU A 151 -3.68 6.60 1.35
C LEU A 151 -3.58 6.31 -0.15
N SER A 152 -4.15 7.18 -0.98
CA SER A 152 -4.16 7.00 -2.43
C SER A 152 -2.79 7.21 -3.04
N HIS A 153 -2.01 8.17 -2.53
CA HIS A 153 -0.63 8.39 -2.91
C HIS A 153 0.22 7.13 -2.64
N PHE A 154 0.04 6.50 -1.47
CA PHE A 154 0.82 5.35 -1.05
C PHE A 154 0.24 3.97 -1.42
N GLY A 155 -0.65 3.91 -2.43
CA GLY A 155 -1.01 2.64 -3.10
C GLY A 155 -2.49 2.25 -3.06
N ALA A 156 -3.31 2.90 -2.24
CA ALA A 156 -4.76 2.67 -2.23
C ALA A 156 -5.45 3.43 -3.39
N LYS A 157 -5.21 2.99 -4.63
CA LYS A 157 -5.58 3.67 -5.90
C LYS A 157 -7.10 3.73 -6.18
N VAL A 158 -7.89 4.25 -5.25
CA VAL A 158 -9.33 4.43 -5.38
C VAL A 158 -9.67 5.82 -5.94
N ILE A 159 -8.93 6.84 -5.52
CA ILE A 159 -9.06 8.21 -6.03
C ILE A 159 -7.73 8.70 -6.59
N TYR A 160 -7.78 9.63 -7.52
CA TYR A 160 -6.61 10.38 -7.97
C TYR A 160 -6.67 11.80 -7.38
N PRO A 161 -5.83 12.17 -6.40
CA PRO A 161 -5.98 13.40 -5.63
C PRO A 161 -6.25 14.69 -6.43
N PRO A 162 -5.62 14.94 -7.60
CA PRO A 162 -5.92 16.14 -8.39
C PRO A 162 -7.37 16.23 -8.89
N THR A 163 -8.07 15.11 -9.04
CA THR A 163 -9.43 15.09 -9.61
C THR A 163 -10.48 15.58 -8.63
N ILE A 164 -10.24 15.44 -7.33
CA ILE A 164 -11.18 15.84 -6.28
C ILE A 164 -10.88 17.23 -5.69
N GLN A 165 -9.82 17.90 -6.17
CA GLN A 165 -9.43 19.23 -5.69
C GLN A 165 -10.56 20.29 -5.79
N PRO A 166 -11.41 20.33 -6.85
CA PRO A 166 -12.49 21.31 -6.94
C PRO A 166 -13.50 21.18 -5.80
N VAL A 167 -13.95 19.95 -5.52
CA VAL A 167 -14.92 19.66 -4.45
C VAL A 167 -14.30 19.82 -3.06
N MET A 168 -13.02 19.47 -2.91
CA MET A 168 -12.27 19.72 -1.68
C MET A 168 -12.19 21.22 -1.34
N SER A 169 -11.92 22.08 -2.33
CA SER A 169 -11.83 23.53 -2.12
C SER A 169 -13.16 24.17 -1.67
N LYS A 170 -14.27 23.54 -2.04
CA LYS A 170 -15.64 23.93 -1.69
C LYS A 170 -16.18 23.24 -0.44
N GLY A 171 -15.46 22.26 0.11
CA GLY A 171 -15.94 21.43 1.22
C GLY A 171 -17.14 20.54 0.86
N ILE A 172 -17.35 20.25 -0.43
CA ILE A 172 -18.42 19.35 -0.90
C ILE A 172 -18.01 17.92 -0.55
N PRO A 173 -18.82 17.10 0.13
CA PRO A 173 -18.46 15.71 0.45
C PRO A 173 -18.42 14.81 -0.79
N VAL A 174 -17.52 13.81 -0.79
CA VAL A 174 -17.40 12.81 -1.88
C VAL A 174 -17.71 11.42 -1.34
N TRP A 175 -18.60 10.71 -2.00
CA TRP A 175 -18.88 9.29 -1.74
C TRP A 175 -18.14 8.41 -2.73
N ILE A 176 -17.51 7.34 -2.24
CA ILE A 176 -16.99 6.24 -3.06
C ILE A 176 -17.93 5.04 -2.89
N LYS A 177 -18.53 4.57 -3.99
CA LYS A 177 -19.56 3.52 -3.99
C LYS A 177 -19.28 2.44 -5.04
N ASN A 178 -19.87 1.27 -4.87
CA ASN A 178 -19.68 0.12 -5.76
C ASN A 178 -20.86 -0.09 -6.69
N THR A 179 -20.61 -0.05 -7.99
CA THR A 179 -21.62 -0.32 -9.03
C THR A 179 -22.14 -1.75 -8.98
N PHE A 180 -21.29 -2.71 -8.62
CA PHE A 180 -21.65 -4.14 -8.52
C PHE A 180 -22.27 -4.52 -7.16
N ALA A 181 -22.14 -3.66 -6.15
CA ALA A 181 -22.71 -3.83 -4.81
C ALA A 181 -23.34 -2.53 -4.31
N PRO A 182 -24.44 -2.06 -4.94
CA PRO A 182 -25.00 -0.72 -4.69
C PRO A 182 -25.63 -0.53 -3.30
N LYS A 183 -25.76 -1.62 -2.52
CA LYS A 183 -26.26 -1.61 -1.15
C LYS A 183 -25.15 -1.40 -0.11
N ASP A 184 -23.89 -1.52 -0.49
CA ASP A 184 -22.77 -1.27 0.41
C ASP A 184 -22.72 0.23 0.73
N GLU A 185 -22.42 0.57 1.99
CA GLU A 185 -22.42 1.97 2.45
C GLU A 185 -21.38 2.84 1.73
N GLY A 186 -20.25 2.23 1.32
CA GLY A 186 -19.16 2.96 0.67
C GLY A 186 -18.24 3.66 1.67
N THR A 187 -17.57 4.70 1.17
CA THR A 187 -16.73 5.60 1.98
C THR A 187 -17.13 7.05 1.73
N LEU A 188 -17.39 7.79 2.80
CA LEU A 188 -17.58 9.24 2.78
C LEU A 188 -16.24 9.95 3.02
N ILE A 189 -15.86 10.81 2.08
CA ILE A 189 -14.71 11.72 2.16
C ILE A 189 -15.21 13.13 2.45
N GLU A 190 -14.74 13.71 3.55
CA GLU A 190 -15.18 15.03 4.02
C GLU A 190 -14.03 15.87 4.60
N SER A 191 -14.26 17.17 4.85
CA SER A 191 -13.20 18.07 5.34
C SER A 191 -12.75 17.75 6.76
N VAL A 192 -13.66 17.26 7.61
CA VAL A 192 -13.38 16.87 8.99
C VAL A 192 -14.03 15.51 9.21
N ALA A 193 -13.22 14.45 9.25
CA ALA A 193 -13.75 13.13 9.54
C ALA A 193 -14.19 13.03 11.00
N THR A 194 -15.31 12.34 11.24
CA THR A 194 -15.74 11.98 12.58
C THR A 194 -14.68 11.09 13.25
N ARG A 195 -14.29 11.42 14.48
CA ARG A 195 -13.28 10.68 15.24
C ARG A 195 -13.86 9.35 15.73
N ASN A 196 -13.46 8.24 15.11
CA ASN A 196 -13.92 6.90 15.50
C ASN A 196 -12.94 6.19 16.46
N GLY A 197 -12.30 6.93 17.37
CA GLY A 197 -11.39 6.38 18.39
C GLY A 197 -10.03 5.86 17.89
N ASN A 198 -9.93 5.42 16.63
CA ASN A 198 -8.68 5.01 16.00
C ASN A 198 -8.00 6.19 15.30
N ILE A 199 -6.75 6.44 15.69
CA ILE A 199 -5.91 7.51 15.12
C ILE A 199 -5.42 7.12 13.73
N VAL A 200 -5.15 5.83 13.52
CA VAL A 200 -4.78 5.28 12.21
C VAL A 200 -6.04 4.92 11.43
N ARG A 201 -6.14 5.40 10.18
CA ARG A 201 -7.26 5.12 9.27
C ARG A 201 -6.97 4.04 8.26
N GLY A 202 -5.73 3.96 7.78
CA GLY A 202 -5.34 2.88 6.90
C GLY A 202 -3.85 2.67 6.83
N ILE A 203 -3.49 1.57 6.19
CA ILE A 203 -2.13 1.15 5.89
C ILE A 203 -2.08 0.89 4.39
N SER A 204 -1.07 1.40 3.72
CA SER A 204 -0.90 1.21 2.28
C SER A 204 0.56 0.86 1.96
N SER A 205 0.79 0.37 0.75
CA SER A 205 2.12 0.04 0.28
C SER A 205 2.35 0.37 -1.19
N ILE A 206 3.56 0.87 -1.50
CA ILE A 206 4.06 1.00 -2.86
C ILE A 206 5.17 -0.03 -3.06
N ASN A 207 4.97 -0.93 -4.03
CA ASN A 207 5.96 -1.94 -4.38
C ASN A 207 6.85 -1.47 -5.54
N ASN A 208 7.94 -2.20 -5.80
CA ASN A 208 8.85 -1.99 -6.93
C ASN A 208 9.51 -0.61 -6.92
N ILE A 209 10.04 -0.22 -5.76
CA ILE A 209 10.85 1.01 -5.66
C ILE A 209 12.34 0.67 -5.57
N ALA A 210 13.17 1.65 -5.90
CA ALA A 210 14.59 1.67 -5.61
C ALA A 210 14.91 2.84 -4.69
N LEU A 211 15.81 2.62 -3.72
CA LEU A 211 16.36 3.67 -2.87
C LEU A 211 17.70 4.12 -3.46
N LEU A 212 17.80 5.41 -3.76
CA LEU A 212 19.00 6.04 -4.28
C LEU A 212 19.66 6.85 -3.17
N SER A 213 20.94 6.61 -2.89
CA SER A 213 21.67 7.32 -1.84
C SER A 213 22.83 8.10 -2.44
N LEU A 214 22.82 9.43 -2.23
CA LEU A 214 23.93 10.32 -2.53
C LEU A 214 24.64 10.63 -1.21
N GLU A 215 25.91 10.22 -1.09
CA GLU A 215 26.67 10.31 0.15
C GLU A 215 28.05 10.92 -0.08
N GLY A 216 28.54 11.71 0.89
CA GLY A 216 29.88 12.27 0.80
C GLY A 216 30.22 13.28 1.87
N SER A 217 31.44 13.21 2.40
CA SER A 217 31.96 14.17 3.37
C SER A 217 32.07 15.59 2.80
N GLY A 218 32.21 15.71 1.47
CA GLY A 218 32.21 16.99 0.77
C GLY A 218 30.84 17.68 0.69
N MET A 219 29.76 17.05 1.16
CA MET A 219 28.42 17.64 1.19
C MET A 219 28.15 18.47 2.45
N ILE A 220 28.89 18.21 3.54
CA ILE A 220 28.59 18.76 4.87
C ILE A 220 28.73 20.30 4.86
N GLY A 221 27.64 21.01 5.19
CA GLY A 221 27.63 22.46 5.31
C GLY A 221 27.74 23.22 3.98
N ILE A 222 27.64 22.51 2.85
CA ILE A 222 27.64 23.12 1.51
C ILE A 222 26.23 23.09 0.93
N PRO A 223 25.53 24.24 0.86
CA PRO A 223 24.21 24.29 0.25
C PRO A 223 24.27 24.00 -1.25
N GLY A 224 23.22 23.37 -1.79
CA GLY A 224 23.02 23.20 -3.23
C GLY A 224 23.16 21.77 -3.77
N PHE A 225 23.67 20.82 -2.97
CA PHE A 225 23.69 19.40 -3.35
C PHE A 225 22.29 18.84 -3.58
N SER A 226 21.35 19.11 -2.67
CA SER A 226 19.95 18.70 -2.82
C SER A 226 19.30 19.31 -4.06
N LYS A 227 19.52 20.60 -4.33
CA LYS A 227 19.04 21.26 -5.55
C LYS A 227 19.52 20.54 -6.80
N ARG A 228 20.83 20.31 -6.93
CA ARG A 228 21.44 19.65 -8.10
C ARG A 228 20.95 18.22 -8.28
N LEU A 229 20.76 17.49 -7.18
CA LEU A 229 20.20 16.14 -7.20
C LEU A 229 18.78 16.15 -7.77
N PHE A 230 17.89 16.99 -7.23
CA PHE A 230 16.50 17.06 -7.72
C PHE A 230 16.39 17.63 -9.13
N GLU A 231 17.28 18.55 -9.52
CA GLU A 231 17.36 19.07 -10.88
C GLU A 231 17.75 17.99 -11.89
N ALA A 232 18.77 17.16 -11.57
CA ALA A 232 19.16 16.03 -12.41
C ALA A 232 18.02 15.02 -12.61
N LEU A 233 17.31 14.68 -11.53
CA LEU A 233 16.15 13.78 -11.59
C LEU A 233 14.98 14.39 -12.37
N SER A 234 14.69 15.68 -12.17
CA SER A 234 13.61 16.39 -12.83
C SER A 234 13.83 16.53 -14.33
N ASN A 235 15.08 16.73 -14.78
CA ASN A 235 15.41 16.83 -16.20
C ASN A 235 15.08 15.53 -16.97
N GLU A 236 15.24 14.39 -16.30
CA GLU A 236 14.84 13.06 -16.81
C GLU A 236 13.36 12.71 -16.51
N ARG A 237 12.60 13.65 -15.93
CA ARG A 237 11.19 13.47 -15.53
C ARG A 237 10.98 12.30 -14.57
N ILE A 238 11.96 12.04 -13.71
CA ILE A 238 11.91 10.95 -12.73
C ILE A 238 11.11 11.41 -11.51
N ASN A 239 10.02 10.70 -11.23
CA ASN A 239 9.16 10.99 -10.08
C ASN A 239 9.79 10.48 -8.78
N VAL A 240 10.00 11.38 -7.82
CA VAL A 240 10.47 11.04 -6.47
C VAL A 240 9.28 10.76 -5.57
N ILE A 241 9.28 9.58 -4.93
CA ILE A 241 8.17 9.09 -4.09
C ILE A 241 8.39 9.46 -2.63
N LEU A 242 9.62 9.33 -2.15
CA LEU A 242 9.99 9.56 -0.75
C LEU A 242 11.37 10.21 -0.69
N ILE A 243 11.56 11.14 0.24
CA ILE A 243 12.82 11.82 0.50
C ILE A 243 13.17 11.64 1.97
N THR A 244 14.40 11.24 2.27
CA THR A 244 14.96 11.27 3.62
C THR A 244 16.38 11.81 3.57
N GLN A 245 16.76 12.58 4.60
CA GLN A 245 18.01 13.30 4.62
C GLN A 245 18.55 13.27 6.04
N SER A 246 19.82 12.90 6.19
CA SER A 246 20.47 12.81 7.50
C SER A 246 20.76 14.20 8.08
N SER A 247 20.50 14.44 9.36
CA SER A 247 20.74 15.76 9.97
C SER A 247 22.21 16.25 9.90
N SER A 248 23.15 15.35 9.61
CA SER A 248 24.56 15.64 9.36
C SER A 248 24.84 16.20 7.96
N GLU A 249 23.85 16.31 7.07
CA GLU A 249 23.99 16.71 5.66
C GLU A 249 24.90 15.79 4.81
N HIS A 250 25.38 14.69 5.40
CA HIS A 250 26.29 13.73 4.77
C HIS A 250 25.61 12.86 3.70
N SER A 251 24.29 12.68 3.80
CA SER A 251 23.55 11.83 2.88
C SER A 251 22.15 12.35 2.56
N ILE A 252 21.75 12.14 1.31
CA ILE A 252 20.39 12.34 0.83
C ILE A 252 19.94 11.03 0.19
N CYS A 253 18.82 10.47 0.67
CA CYS A 253 18.22 9.30 0.06
C CYS A 253 16.87 9.64 -0.56
N VAL A 254 16.63 9.15 -1.77
CA VAL A 254 15.38 9.33 -2.49
C VAL A 254 14.86 7.99 -2.99
N ALA A 255 13.57 7.74 -2.82
CA ALA A 255 12.92 6.57 -3.39
C ALA A 255 12.29 6.94 -4.74
N VAL A 256 12.54 6.12 -5.75
CA VAL A 256 11.97 6.25 -7.10
C VAL A 256 11.38 4.92 -7.54
N ASP A 257 10.62 4.92 -8.63
CA ASP A 257 10.20 3.67 -9.27
C ASP A 257 11.45 2.88 -9.72
N ALA A 258 11.48 1.57 -9.48
CA ALA A 258 12.64 0.73 -9.79
C ALA A 258 13.01 0.77 -11.29
N SER A 259 12.03 0.98 -12.18
CA SER A 259 12.31 1.10 -13.61
C SER A 259 13.10 2.37 -13.98
N ALA A 260 13.05 3.41 -13.14
CA ALA A 260 13.76 4.67 -13.34
C ALA A 260 15.15 4.69 -12.69
N ALA A 261 15.52 3.69 -11.88
CA ALA A 261 16.72 3.70 -11.05
C ALA A 261 18.03 3.84 -11.87
N ALA A 262 18.13 3.12 -12.99
CA ALA A 262 19.32 3.17 -13.85
C ALA A 262 19.50 4.55 -14.51
N ALA A 263 18.40 5.12 -15.03
CA ALA A 263 18.40 6.46 -15.61
C ALA A 263 18.73 7.53 -14.55
N ALA A 264 18.17 7.40 -13.35
CA ALA A 264 18.46 8.28 -12.22
C ALA A 264 19.96 8.28 -11.89
N LYS A 265 20.58 7.09 -11.77
CA LYS A 265 22.01 6.99 -11.50
C LYS A 265 22.85 7.64 -12.57
N GLN A 266 22.56 7.39 -13.85
CA GLN A 266 23.31 8.01 -14.93
C GLN A 266 23.22 9.54 -14.89
N ALA A 267 22.02 10.09 -14.70
CA ALA A 267 21.80 11.54 -14.67
C ALA A 267 22.52 12.19 -13.48
N VAL A 268 22.41 11.59 -12.30
CA VAL A 268 23.02 12.12 -11.07
C VAL A 268 24.55 11.97 -11.10
N ASP A 269 25.09 10.81 -11.47
CA ASP A 269 26.54 10.62 -11.55
C ASP A 269 27.18 11.59 -12.56
N THR A 270 26.47 11.87 -13.66
CA THR A 270 26.91 12.89 -14.64
C THR A 270 26.90 14.30 -14.01
N ALA A 271 25.83 14.64 -13.30
CA ALA A 271 25.69 15.94 -12.65
C ALA A 271 26.74 16.18 -11.55
N PHE A 272 27.26 15.12 -10.90
CA PHE A 272 28.26 15.18 -9.83
C PHE A 272 29.63 14.63 -10.24
N ALA A 273 29.92 14.49 -11.54
CA ALA A 273 31.13 13.85 -12.03
C ALA A 273 32.44 14.46 -11.47
N ASN A 274 32.47 15.79 -11.29
CA ASN A 274 33.61 16.49 -10.72
C ASN A 274 33.80 16.15 -9.24
N GLU A 275 32.74 16.19 -8.44
CA GLU A 275 32.77 15.84 -7.02
C GLU A 275 33.13 14.38 -6.79
N ILE A 276 32.64 13.48 -7.64
CA ILE A 276 32.96 12.05 -7.62
C ILE A 276 34.44 11.83 -7.96
N THR A 277 34.94 12.47 -9.00
CA THR A 277 36.37 12.38 -9.39
C THR A 277 37.30 12.91 -8.29
N LEU A 278 36.88 13.97 -7.61
CA LEU A 278 37.61 14.56 -6.48
C LEU A 278 37.39 13.82 -5.16
N GLN A 279 36.67 12.69 -5.15
CA GLN A 279 36.34 11.88 -3.97
C GLN A 279 35.65 12.68 -2.86
N LYS A 280 34.92 13.73 -3.24
CA LYS A 280 34.10 14.53 -2.31
C LYS A 280 32.74 13.89 -2.06
N VAL A 281 32.23 13.16 -3.05
CA VAL A 281 30.95 12.46 -3.05
C VAL A 281 31.14 11.09 -3.70
N GLU A 282 30.45 10.08 -3.20
CA GLU A 282 30.45 8.75 -3.78
C GLU A 282 29.53 8.68 -5.01
N PRO A 283 29.78 7.78 -5.97
CA PRO A 283 28.81 7.48 -7.02
C PRO A 283 27.46 7.10 -6.41
N LEU A 284 26.36 7.49 -7.06
CA LEU A 284 25.03 7.25 -6.53
C LEU A 284 24.79 5.75 -6.28
N ALA A 285 24.53 5.38 -5.03
CA ALA A 285 24.23 4.00 -4.67
C ALA A 285 22.76 3.68 -4.99
N ILE A 286 22.51 2.47 -5.50
CA ILE A 286 21.15 1.96 -5.78
C ILE A 286 20.91 0.72 -4.92
N GLU A 287 19.87 0.76 -4.10
CA GLU A 287 19.29 -0.43 -3.48
C GLU A 287 17.94 -0.74 -4.14
N SER A 288 17.82 -1.95 -4.70
CA SER A 288 16.62 -2.44 -5.37
C SER A 288 15.85 -3.45 -4.51
N GLU A 289 14.72 -3.96 -5.01
CA GLU A 289 13.85 -4.91 -4.30
C GLU A 289 13.28 -4.37 -2.99
N LEU A 290 12.95 -3.08 -3.00
CA LEU A 290 12.38 -2.36 -1.89
C LEU A 290 10.91 -1.99 -2.16
N SER A 291 10.20 -1.73 -1.07
CA SER A 291 8.82 -1.29 -1.03
C SER A 291 8.63 -0.29 0.10
N ILE A 292 7.65 0.61 -0.03
CA ILE A 292 7.24 1.51 1.04
C ILE A 292 6.02 0.91 1.72
N ALA A 293 6.03 0.83 3.05
CA ALA A 293 4.84 0.65 3.87
C ALA A 293 4.52 1.97 4.56
N ALA A 294 3.29 2.44 4.42
CA ALA A 294 2.82 3.73 4.92
C ALA A 294 1.65 3.53 5.89
N LEU A 295 1.73 4.18 7.04
CA LEU A 295 0.69 4.27 8.05
C LEU A 295 0.04 5.66 7.94
N VAL A 296 -1.26 5.71 7.63
CA VAL A 296 -1.99 6.95 7.40
C VAL A 296 -3.05 7.16 8.48
N GLY A 297 -3.11 8.38 9.02
CA GLY A 297 -4.07 8.76 10.05
C GLY A 297 -3.87 10.19 10.55
N GLU A 298 -4.89 10.82 11.13
CA GLU A 298 -4.80 12.21 11.57
C GLU A 298 -4.07 12.45 12.91
N ASN A 299 -3.41 13.61 13.02
CA ASN A 299 -2.80 14.10 14.27
C ASN A 299 -1.83 13.11 14.93
N MET A 300 -1.03 12.39 14.13
CA MET A 300 -0.11 11.37 14.67
C MET A 300 1.01 11.99 15.52
N LYS A 301 1.40 13.25 15.27
CA LYS A 301 2.41 13.95 16.07
C LYS A 301 1.89 14.30 17.48
N SER A 302 0.60 14.57 17.62
CA SER A 302 -0.05 14.89 18.90
C SER A 302 -0.27 13.66 19.79
N HIS A 303 0.00 12.47 19.26
CA HIS A 303 -0.16 11.19 19.96
C HIS A 303 1.19 10.48 20.06
N PRO A 304 1.96 10.75 21.13
CA PRO A 304 3.22 10.08 21.37
C PRO A 304 3.08 8.56 21.34
N GLY A 305 4.02 7.89 20.68
CA GLY A 305 4.12 6.43 20.68
C GLY A 305 3.56 5.74 19.43
N ILE A 306 2.87 6.40 18.51
CA ILE A 306 2.38 5.74 17.27
C ILE A 306 3.53 5.24 16.40
N SER A 307 4.51 6.10 16.10
CA SER A 307 5.71 5.72 15.35
C SER A 307 6.49 4.62 16.07
N GLY A 308 6.66 4.75 17.39
CA GLY A 308 7.27 3.73 18.24
C GLY A 308 6.56 2.38 18.16
N ARG A 309 5.22 2.36 18.19
CA ARG A 309 4.40 1.14 18.03
C ARG A 309 4.58 0.53 16.65
N MET A 310 4.50 1.33 15.58
CA MET A 310 4.70 0.88 14.20
C MET A 310 6.06 0.21 14.02
N PHE A 311 7.15 0.89 14.40
CA PHE A 311 8.51 0.34 14.25
C PHE A 311 8.77 -0.84 15.18
N SER A 312 8.22 -0.82 16.40
CA SER A 312 8.33 -1.95 17.33
C SER A 312 7.60 -3.19 16.81
N ALA A 313 6.39 -3.04 16.26
CA ALA A 313 5.62 -4.15 15.72
C ALA A 313 6.34 -4.82 14.54
N MET A 314 6.87 -4.00 13.62
CA MET A 314 7.70 -4.47 12.51
C MET A 314 8.99 -5.16 12.99
N GLY A 315 9.74 -4.52 13.90
CA GLY A 315 11.00 -5.06 14.42
C GLY A 315 10.83 -6.39 15.17
N ARG A 316 9.79 -6.54 16.00
CA ARG A 316 9.46 -7.82 16.67
C ARG A 316 9.12 -8.95 15.69
N ASN A 317 8.71 -8.60 14.47
CA ASN A 317 8.43 -9.56 13.41
C ASN A 317 9.61 -9.68 12.41
N GLY A 318 10.80 -9.21 12.77
CA GLY A 318 11.99 -9.33 11.92
C GLY A 318 11.93 -8.53 10.62
N VAL A 319 11.05 -7.53 10.53
CA VAL A 319 10.98 -6.63 9.38
C VAL A 319 12.03 -5.53 9.57
N ASN A 320 13.08 -5.57 8.77
CA ASN A 320 14.14 -4.56 8.81
C ASN A 320 13.75 -3.29 8.03
N ILE A 321 13.94 -2.13 8.65
CA ILE A 321 13.60 -0.82 8.09
C ILE A 321 14.86 -0.20 7.49
N ARG A 322 14.82 0.14 6.20
CA ARG A 322 15.94 0.75 5.46
C ARG A 322 15.95 2.26 5.54
N ALA A 323 14.79 2.87 5.40
CA ALA A 323 14.62 4.30 5.49
C ALA A 323 13.27 4.63 6.11
N ILE A 324 13.21 5.79 6.74
CA ILE A 324 12.00 6.31 7.38
C ILE A 324 11.75 7.71 6.81
N ALA A 325 10.49 7.99 6.51
CA ALA A 325 10.02 9.34 6.27
C ALA A 325 8.80 9.61 7.17
N GLN A 326 8.91 10.68 7.95
CA GLN A 326 7.80 11.25 8.70
C GLN A 326 7.84 12.75 8.49
N GLY A 327 6.87 13.26 7.73
CA GLY A 327 6.77 14.66 7.40
C GLY A 327 6.13 15.50 8.50
N SER A 328 6.17 16.82 8.31
CA SER A 328 5.41 17.80 9.09
C SER A 328 3.91 17.78 8.81
N SER A 329 3.43 17.00 7.83
CA SER A 329 2.00 16.89 7.50
C SER A 329 1.20 16.12 8.56
N GLU A 330 1.90 15.47 9.51
CA GLU A 330 1.37 14.78 10.70
C GLU A 330 0.38 13.65 10.38
N LYS A 331 0.30 13.24 9.11
CA LYS A 331 -0.73 12.33 8.58
C LYS A 331 -0.23 11.03 7.96
N ASN A 332 1.09 10.91 7.79
CA ASN A 332 1.71 9.72 7.24
C ASN A 332 3.04 9.42 7.95
N ILE A 333 3.27 8.14 8.25
CA ILE A 333 4.57 7.59 8.64
C ILE A 333 4.92 6.50 7.63
N SER A 334 6.01 6.67 6.91
CA SER A 334 6.45 5.73 5.87
C SER A 334 7.76 5.05 6.25
N ALA A 335 7.85 3.76 5.96
CA ALA A 335 9.04 2.94 6.13
C ALA A 335 9.37 2.24 4.81
N VAL A 336 10.62 2.33 4.38
CA VAL A 336 11.16 1.54 3.27
C VAL A 336 11.62 0.20 3.84
N ILE A 337 11.10 -0.88 3.28
CA ILE A 337 11.34 -2.28 3.69
C ILE A 337 11.64 -3.14 2.46
N SER A 338 12.16 -4.35 2.66
CA SER A 338 12.32 -5.30 1.57
C SER A 338 10.96 -5.74 1.01
N THR A 339 10.82 -5.87 -0.31
CA THR A 339 9.57 -6.27 -0.96
C THR A 339 9.04 -7.61 -0.45
N LYS A 340 9.93 -8.55 -0.09
CA LYS A 340 9.54 -9.85 0.49
C LYS A 340 8.84 -9.75 1.85
N ASP A 341 9.04 -8.65 2.57
CA ASP A 341 8.50 -8.43 3.91
C ASP A 341 7.19 -7.63 3.89
N VAL A 342 6.76 -7.10 2.73
CA VAL A 342 5.56 -6.25 2.63
C VAL A 342 4.32 -6.94 3.16
N ARG A 343 4.03 -8.17 2.70
CA ARG A 343 2.85 -8.90 3.17
C ARG A 343 2.89 -9.09 4.69
N LYS A 344 4.05 -9.44 5.26
CA LYS A 344 4.22 -9.58 6.72
C LYS A 344 4.01 -8.25 7.43
N ALA A 345 4.63 -7.17 6.95
CA ALA A 345 4.55 -5.84 7.53
C ALA A 345 3.12 -5.30 7.55
N ILE A 346 2.39 -5.37 6.43
CA ILE A 346 1.00 -4.89 6.36
C ILE A 346 0.10 -5.69 7.32
N ASN A 347 0.26 -7.01 7.36
CA ASN A 347 -0.51 -7.86 8.27
C ASN A 347 -0.20 -7.57 9.76
N VAL A 348 1.08 -7.31 10.10
CA VAL A 348 1.50 -6.98 11.47
C VAL A 348 0.99 -5.61 11.89
N LEU A 349 1.06 -4.62 11.00
CA LEU A 349 0.55 -3.28 11.27
C LEU A 349 -0.98 -3.28 11.36
N HIS A 350 -1.65 -4.05 10.51
CA HIS A 350 -3.11 -4.16 10.55
C HIS A 350 -3.58 -4.79 11.86
N GLU A 351 -2.90 -5.84 12.31
CA GLU A 351 -3.12 -6.47 13.62
C GLU A 351 -2.90 -5.48 14.78
N GLU A 352 -1.80 -4.71 14.75
CA GLU A 352 -1.46 -3.76 15.82
C GLU A 352 -2.42 -2.55 15.91
N PHE A 353 -2.98 -2.08 14.78
CA PHE A 353 -3.76 -0.84 14.73
C PHE A 353 -5.27 -1.03 14.52
N PHE A 354 -5.72 -2.15 13.95
CA PHE A 354 -7.12 -2.38 13.58
C PHE A 354 -7.73 -3.65 14.18
N GLU A 355 -6.92 -4.67 14.47
CA GLU A 355 -7.43 -5.89 15.08
C GLU A 355 -7.48 -5.74 16.62
N THR A 356 -8.69 -5.52 17.14
CA THR A 356 -8.95 -5.46 18.59
C THR A 356 -9.32 -6.82 19.19
N THR A 357 -9.44 -7.85 18.35
CA THR A 357 -10.16 -9.08 18.70
C THR A 357 -9.23 -10.26 18.99
N TYR A 358 -8.27 -10.58 18.14
CA TYR A 358 -7.36 -11.72 18.36
C TYR A 358 -5.98 -11.47 17.74
N LYS A 359 -4.90 -11.82 18.45
CA LYS A 359 -3.54 -11.91 17.90
C LYS A 359 -3.34 -13.27 17.25
N GLN A 360 -2.93 -13.32 15.98
CA GLN A 360 -2.71 -14.58 15.26
C GLN A 360 -1.30 -15.11 15.51
N VAL A 361 -1.17 -16.39 15.87
CA VAL A 361 0.10 -17.08 16.09
C VAL A 361 0.20 -18.25 15.12
N ASN A 362 1.27 -18.31 14.33
CA ASN A 362 1.49 -19.37 13.35
C ASN A 362 2.50 -20.39 13.89
N VAL A 363 2.05 -21.63 14.11
CA VAL A 363 2.81 -22.67 14.78
C VAL A 363 3.29 -23.73 13.80
N PHE A 364 4.58 -24.03 13.84
CA PHE A 364 5.22 -25.10 13.09
C PHE A 364 5.73 -26.15 14.06
N ILE A 365 5.30 -27.41 13.92
CA ILE A 365 5.58 -28.46 14.90
C ILE A 365 6.50 -29.52 14.26
N ALA A 366 7.65 -29.73 14.88
CA ALA A 366 8.53 -30.85 14.59
C ALA A 366 8.35 -31.94 15.65
N GLY A 367 7.96 -33.13 15.19
CA GLY A 367 7.71 -34.30 16.04
C GLY A 367 6.22 -34.57 16.24
N THR A 368 5.78 -35.75 15.85
CA THR A 368 4.38 -36.19 15.99
C THR A 368 4.24 -37.48 16.80
N GLY A 369 5.27 -37.83 17.58
CA GLY A 369 5.22 -38.93 18.54
C GLY A 369 4.28 -38.65 19.71
N ASN A 370 4.43 -39.39 20.81
CA ASN A 370 3.51 -39.31 21.96
C ASN A 370 3.29 -37.87 22.48
N VAL A 371 4.36 -37.07 22.58
CA VAL A 371 4.28 -35.69 23.06
C VAL A 371 3.59 -34.79 22.03
N GLY A 372 4.00 -34.85 20.75
CA GLY A 372 3.39 -34.04 19.69
C GLY A 372 1.91 -34.33 19.47
N ALA A 373 1.51 -35.61 19.53
CA ALA A 373 0.11 -36.00 19.44
C ALA A 373 -0.73 -35.46 20.62
N LYS A 374 -0.17 -35.44 21.84
CA LYS A 374 -0.81 -34.84 23.01
C LYS A 374 -0.91 -33.33 22.90
N LEU A 375 0.15 -32.66 22.43
CA LEU A 375 0.14 -31.21 22.17
C LEU A 375 -0.96 -30.83 21.17
N LEU A 376 -1.03 -31.52 20.03
CA LEU A 376 -2.06 -31.28 19.01
C LEU A 376 -3.48 -31.52 19.56
N GLY A 377 -3.66 -32.56 20.37
CA GLY A 377 -4.93 -32.83 21.05
C GLY A 377 -5.30 -31.74 22.08
N GLN A 378 -4.33 -31.24 22.84
CA GLN A 378 -4.55 -30.13 23.78
C GLN A 378 -4.87 -28.82 23.04
N LEU A 379 -4.15 -28.52 21.96
CA LEU A 379 -4.46 -27.37 21.11
C LEU A 379 -5.89 -27.47 20.60
N HIS A 380 -6.31 -28.61 20.06
CA HIS A 380 -7.70 -28.82 19.63
C HIS A 380 -8.73 -28.48 20.71
N GLN A 381 -8.51 -28.97 21.94
CA GLN A 381 -9.42 -28.74 23.06
C GLN A 381 -9.42 -27.29 23.55
N GLN A 382 -8.29 -26.59 23.43
CA GLN A 382 -8.09 -25.26 24.00
C GLN A 382 -8.24 -24.12 22.97
N LEU A 383 -8.40 -24.41 21.67
CA LEU A 383 -8.50 -23.39 20.62
C LEU A 383 -9.57 -22.32 20.94
N ASN A 384 -10.77 -22.74 21.35
CA ASN A 384 -11.85 -21.82 21.71
C ASN A 384 -11.50 -20.98 22.93
N PHE A 385 -10.88 -21.58 23.95
CA PHE A 385 -10.44 -20.86 25.14
C PHE A 385 -9.35 -19.83 24.82
N LEU A 386 -8.34 -20.22 24.04
CA LEU A 386 -7.26 -19.32 23.60
C LEU A 386 -7.82 -18.14 22.80
N GLN A 387 -8.79 -18.42 21.93
CA GLN A 387 -9.47 -17.38 21.17
C GLN A 387 -10.27 -16.47 22.12
N GLU A 388 -11.29 -16.97 22.80
CA GLU A 388 -12.23 -16.16 23.59
C GLU A 388 -11.60 -15.45 24.79
N GLN A 389 -10.73 -16.14 25.53
CA GLN A 389 -10.21 -15.64 26.82
C GLN A 389 -8.85 -14.95 26.68
N MET A 390 -7.98 -15.47 25.81
CA MET A 390 -6.64 -14.91 25.62
C MET A 390 -6.53 -14.00 24.41
N LYS A 391 -7.59 -13.88 23.60
CA LYS A 391 -7.56 -13.16 22.34
C LYS A 391 -6.44 -13.69 21.43
N LEU A 392 -6.23 -15.00 21.37
CA LEU A 392 -5.18 -15.65 20.59
C LEU A 392 -5.77 -16.61 19.55
N GLN A 393 -5.50 -16.35 18.28
CA GLN A 393 -5.85 -17.27 17.20
C GLN A 393 -4.61 -18.11 16.85
N VAL A 394 -4.57 -19.34 17.37
CA VAL A 394 -3.46 -20.27 17.08
C VAL A 394 -3.75 -21.05 15.81
N ARG A 395 -2.83 -20.99 14.85
CA ARG A 395 -2.91 -21.71 13.58
C ARG A 395 -1.73 -22.65 13.45
N VAL A 396 -1.99 -23.96 13.37
CA VAL A 396 -0.94 -24.95 13.08
C VAL A 396 -0.68 -24.93 11.57
N VAL A 397 0.43 -24.35 11.13
CA VAL A 397 0.73 -24.15 9.70
C VAL A 397 1.54 -25.29 9.13
N GLY A 398 2.45 -25.87 9.91
CA GLY A 398 3.30 -26.97 9.45
C GLY A 398 3.48 -28.05 10.49
N ILE A 399 3.51 -29.29 10.04
CA ILE A 399 3.77 -30.47 10.88
C ILE A 399 4.78 -31.35 10.16
N SER A 400 5.81 -31.80 10.88
CA SER A 400 6.84 -32.70 10.33
C SER A 400 7.18 -33.84 11.30
N ASN A 401 7.42 -35.02 10.75
CA ASN A 401 8.00 -36.17 11.46
C ASN A 401 9.20 -36.74 10.68
N SER A 402 9.69 -37.92 11.06
CA SER A 402 10.86 -38.51 10.40
C SER A 402 10.63 -39.00 8.96
N ARG A 403 9.37 -39.05 8.48
CA ARG A 403 9.00 -39.61 7.17
C ARG A 403 8.28 -38.61 6.27
N LYS A 404 7.39 -37.81 6.85
CA LYS A 404 6.45 -36.92 6.15
C LYS A 404 6.43 -35.53 6.76
N MET A 405 6.18 -34.54 5.92
CA MET A 405 5.91 -33.17 6.34
C MET A 405 4.77 -32.57 5.51
N VAL A 406 4.06 -31.60 6.09
CA VAL A 406 2.98 -30.89 5.43
C VAL A 406 2.95 -29.44 5.87
N PHE A 407 2.58 -28.56 4.94
CA PHE A 407 2.32 -27.15 5.19
C PHE A 407 0.94 -26.76 4.66
N ARG A 408 0.19 -25.98 5.44
CA ARG A 408 -1.07 -25.35 5.03
C ARG A 408 -1.19 -23.99 5.69
N GLU A 409 -1.13 -22.92 4.89
CA GLU A 409 -1.15 -21.54 5.39
C GLU A 409 -2.49 -21.12 6.00
N GLU A 410 -3.59 -21.74 5.56
CA GLU A 410 -4.92 -21.56 6.17
C GLU A 410 -5.05 -22.27 7.53
N GLY A 411 -4.14 -23.19 7.83
CA GLY A 411 -4.10 -23.98 9.05
C GLY A 411 -4.48 -25.45 8.82
N ILE A 412 -3.78 -26.33 9.54
CA ILE A 412 -4.06 -27.75 9.63
C ILE A 412 -5.03 -27.96 10.79
N ASP A 413 -6.13 -28.66 10.52
CA ASP A 413 -7.09 -29.05 11.55
C ASP A 413 -6.41 -29.97 12.58
N PRO A 414 -6.28 -29.56 13.86
CA PRO A 414 -5.65 -30.39 14.88
C PRO A 414 -6.41 -31.68 15.21
N ALA A 415 -7.64 -31.88 14.73
CA ALA A 415 -8.33 -33.18 14.80
C ALA A 415 -7.93 -34.14 13.66
N LYS A 416 -7.64 -33.59 12.47
CA LYS A 416 -7.36 -34.35 11.23
C LYS A 416 -5.91 -34.24 10.77
N TRP A 417 -5.01 -33.91 11.70
CA TRP A 417 -3.60 -33.68 11.38
C TRP A 417 -2.89 -34.93 10.86
N LYS A 418 -3.30 -36.14 11.29
CA LYS A 418 -2.71 -37.41 10.85
C LYS A 418 -2.92 -37.64 9.36
N GLU A 419 -4.16 -37.51 8.90
CA GLU A 419 -4.53 -37.63 7.48
C GLU A 419 -3.79 -36.58 6.64
N SER A 420 -3.75 -35.34 7.14
CA SER A 420 -3.04 -34.25 6.47
C SER A 420 -1.53 -34.51 6.34
N LEU A 421 -0.93 -35.13 7.36
CA LEU A 421 0.50 -35.48 7.36
C LEU A 421 0.81 -36.67 6.43
N GLU A 422 -0.06 -37.67 6.39
CA GLU A 422 0.10 -38.84 5.51
C GLU A 422 0.01 -38.44 4.02
N ALA A 423 -0.90 -37.51 3.70
CA ALA A 423 -1.02 -36.89 2.38
C ALA A 423 0.12 -35.90 2.06
N GLY A 424 0.99 -35.60 3.03
CA GLY A 424 2.12 -34.70 2.88
C GLY A 424 3.26 -35.26 2.03
N GLU A 425 4.27 -34.42 1.85
CA GLU A 425 5.50 -34.75 1.12
C GLU A 425 6.53 -35.44 2.01
N ALA A 426 7.62 -35.95 1.42
CA ALA A 426 8.69 -36.59 2.18
C ALA A 426 9.38 -35.57 3.11
N ALA A 427 9.63 -35.96 4.37
CA ALA A 427 10.27 -35.07 5.33
C ALA A 427 11.77 -34.91 5.05
N SER A 428 12.21 -33.65 5.00
CA SER A 428 13.60 -33.25 5.21
C SER A 428 13.61 -32.10 6.21
N LEU A 429 14.57 -32.12 7.14
CA LEU A 429 14.71 -31.05 8.13
C LEU A 429 15.06 -29.72 7.45
N GLU A 430 15.95 -29.77 6.45
CA GLU A 430 16.37 -28.64 5.65
C GLU A 430 15.18 -28.06 4.88
N SER A 431 14.43 -28.90 4.17
CA SER A 431 13.24 -28.47 3.42
C SER A 431 12.13 -27.95 4.34
N PHE A 432 11.99 -28.50 5.55
CA PHE A 432 11.03 -27.99 6.52
C PHE A 432 11.42 -26.59 7.03
N VAL A 433 12.69 -26.38 7.38
CA VAL A 433 13.20 -25.06 7.80
C VAL A 433 13.07 -24.03 6.68
N GLU A 434 13.47 -24.40 5.46
CA GLU A 434 13.32 -23.54 4.29
C GLU A 434 11.84 -23.23 4.04
N GLY A 435 10.96 -24.21 4.16
CA GLY A 435 9.50 -24.03 4.06
C GLY A 435 8.93 -23.07 5.12
N ILE A 436 9.48 -23.03 6.34
CA ILE A 436 9.09 -22.07 7.37
C ILE A 436 9.59 -20.67 6.99
N ILE A 437 10.87 -20.54 6.66
CA ILE A 437 11.53 -19.25 6.40
C ILE A 437 10.95 -18.56 5.15
N THR A 438 10.74 -19.33 4.07
CA THR A 438 10.22 -18.81 2.79
C THR A 438 8.80 -18.25 2.93
N ARG A 439 7.97 -18.84 3.79
CA ARG A 439 6.60 -18.37 4.05
C ARG A 439 6.56 -17.06 4.85
N ASN A 440 7.57 -16.79 5.66
CA ASN A 440 7.77 -15.53 6.37
C ASN A 440 6.51 -15.00 7.10
N LEU A 441 5.77 -15.89 7.77
CA LEU A 441 4.50 -15.54 8.42
C LEU A 441 4.74 -14.71 9.70
N ARG A 442 3.80 -13.81 10.02
CA ARG A 442 3.80 -13.03 11.27
C ARG A 442 3.70 -13.93 12.51
N ASN A 443 4.24 -13.50 13.65
CA ASN A 443 4.15 -14.19 14.94
C ASN A 443 4.41 -15.72 14.83
N SER A 444 5.48 -16.09 14.12
CA SER A 444 5.81 -17.50 13.84
C SER A 444 6.52 -18.14 15.03
N ILE A 445 6.06 -19.33 15.42
CA ILE A 445 6.65 -20.14 16.49
C ILE A 445 6.97 -21.54 15.95
N PHE A 446 8.22 -21.96 16.13
CA PHE A 446 8.66 -23.32 15.91
C PHE A 446 8.62 -24.10 17.23
N VAL A 447 7.97 -25.26 17.22
CA VAL A 447 7.80 -26.13 18.38
C VAL A 447 8.55 -27.43 18.14
N ASP A 448 9.62 -27.67 18.89
CA ASP A 448 10.35 -28.95 18.87
C ASP A 448 9.88 -29.86 20.01
N VAL A 449 9.16 -30.90 19.63
CA VAL A 449 8.73 -32.00 20.50
C VAL A 449 9.40 -33.32 20.10
N THR A 450 10.58 -33.24 19.48
CA THR A 450 11.44 -34.39 19.18
C THR A 450 12.50 -34.62 20.28
N ALA A 451 13.19 -35.76 20.18
CA ALA A 451 14.42 -36.04 20.92
C ALA A 451 15.64 -36.09 19.97
N ASN A 452 15.58 -35.35 18.85
CA ASN A 452 16.57 -35.41 17.78
C ASN A 452 17.54 -34.23 17.90
N ASP A 453 18.84 -34.53 17.98
CA ASP A 453 19.92 -33.54 18.09
C ASP A 453 20.04 -32.66 16.84
N LYS A 454 19.77 -33.23 15.66
CA LYS A 454 19.77 -32.50 14.38
C LYS A 454 18.71 -31.39 14.37
N VAL A 455 17.56 -31.62 15.00
CA VAL A 455 16.49 -30.62 15.12
C VAL A 455 16.89 -29.49 16.07
N ALA A 456 17.62 -29.79 17.14
CA ALA A 456 18.21 -28.74 17.98
C ALA A 456 19.28 -27.92 17.23
N GLY A 457 19.99 -28.54 16.29
CA GLY A 457 21.05 -27.92 15.49
C GLY A 457 20.58 -26.85 14.48
N ILE A 458 19.28 -26.69 14.25
CA ILE A 458 18.71 -25.70 13.30
C ILE A 458 18.10 -24.47 14.00
N TYR A 459 18.11 -24.41 15.34
CA TYR A 459 17.45 -23.34 16.08
C TYR A 459 18.02 -21.96 15.75
N ASP A 460 19.34 -21.88 15.53
CA ASP A 460 19.99 -20.61 15.18
C ASP A 460 19.47 -20.04 13.85
N LYS A 461 19.26 -20.88 12.84
CA LYS A 461 18.69 -20.49 11.54
C LYS A 461 17.29 -19.90 11.68
N LEU A 462 16.48 -20.41 12.61
CA LEU A 462 15.12 -19.94 12.87
C LEU A 462 15.12 -18.64 13.67
N LEU A 463 15.90 -18.58 14.75
CA LEU A 463 16.01 -17.38 15.61
C LEU A 463 16.53 -16.17 14.80
N GLN A 464 17.52 -16.36 13.93
CA GLN A 464 18.02 -15.31 13.03
C GLN A 464 16.98 -14.77 12.03
N LYS A 465 15.83 -15.43 11.89
CA LYS A 465 14.69 -15.00 11.06
C LYS A 465 13.51 -14.53 11.91
N SER A 466 13.74 -14.24 13.19
CA SER A 466 12.72 -13.84 14.16
C SER A 466 11.58 -14.86 14.30
N ILE A 467 11.93 -16.15 14.32
CA ILE A 467 10.99 -17.25 14.60
C ILE A 467 11.29 -17.77 16.01
N SER A 468 10.34 -17.61 16.93
CA SER A 468 10.47 -18.08 18.31
C SER A 468 10.57 -19.60 18.35
N VAL A 469 11.43 -20.14 19.23
CA VAL A 469 11.61 -21.59 19.40
C VAL A 469 11.12 -22.02 20.78
N VAL A 470 10.14 -22.93 20.80
CA VAL A 470 9.64 -23.60 22.01
C VAL A 470 10.03 -25.06 21.95
N ALA A 471 10.92 -25.50 22.82
CA ALA A 471 11.48 -26.85 22.76
C ALA A 471 11.22 -27.65 24.04
N CYS A 472 10.64 -28.84 23.89
CA CYS A 472 10.72 -29.90 24.91
C CYS A 472 12.03 -30.70 24.80
N ASN A 473 12.74 -30.56 23.68
CA ASN A 473 14.03 -31.19 23.43
C ASN A 473 15.10 -30.59 24.35
N LYS A 474 15.60 -31.40 25.29
CA LYS A 474 16.59 -30.97 26.29
C LYS A 474 17.99 -30.78 25.68
N ILE A 475 18.26 -31.34 24.50
CA ILE A 475 19.59 -31.39 23.88
C ILE A 475 20.16 -29.99 23.66
N ALA A 476 19.34 -29.03 23.22
CA ALA A 476 19.79 -27.65 23.03
C ALA A 476 20.24 -27.00 24.36
N ALA A 477 19.47 -27.20 25.43
CA ALA A 477 19.72 -26.65 26.75
C ALA A 477 20.87 -27.35 27.51
N SER A 478 21.15 -28.61 27.16
CA SER A 478 22.26 -29.41 27.69
C SER A 478 23.47 -29.47 26.75
N SER A 479 23.50 -28.66 25.69
CA SER A 479 24.63 -28.61 24.75
C SER A 479 25.83 -27.87 25.34
N ALA A 480 26.96 -27.86 24.62
CA ALA A 480 28.12 -27.09 25.03
C ALA A 480 27.73 -25.64 25.35
N TYR A 481 28.25 -25.09 26.45
CA TYR A 481 27.86 -23.77 26.98
C TYR A 481 27.92 -22.66 25.92
N VAL A 482 28.92 -22.71 25.02
CA VAL A 482 29.07 -21.78 23.89
C VAL A 482 27.86 -21.80 22.97
N ASN A 483 27.33 -22.98 22.63
CA ASN A 483 26.16 -23.12 21.79
C ASN A 483 24.87 -22.68 22.52
N TYR A 484 24.74 -23.02 23.80
CA TYR A 484 23.61 -22.56 24.61
C TYR A 484 23.55 -21.02 24.70
N ILE A 485 24.69 -20.37 25.01
CA ILE A 485 24.79 -18.91 25.01
C ILE A 485 24.45 -18.34 23.64
N LYS A 486 25.03 -18.88 22.56
CA LYS A 486 24.73 -18.43 21.19
C LYS A 486 23.23 -18.41 20.93
N LEU A 487 22.51 -19.47 21.28
CA LEU A 487 21.06 -19.54 21.10
C LEU A 487 20.30 -18.53 21.98
N LYS A 488 20.75 -18.30 23.22
CA LYS A 488 20.14 -17.29 24.10
C LYS A 488 20.40 -15.87 23.64
N ASP A 489 21.59 -15.58 23.12
CA ASP A 489 21.95 -14.28 22.59
C ASP A 489 21.18 -13.99 21.30
N LEU A 490 21.08 -14.97 20.39
CA LEU A 490 20.22 -14.86 19.21
C LEU A 490 18.74 -14.63 19.59
N ALA A 491 18.22 -15.34 20.59
CA ALA A 491 16.85 -15.11 21.04
C ALA A 491 16.63 -13.68 21.57
N ARG A 492 17.59 -13.12 22.31
CA ARG A 492 17.52 -11.73 22.78
C ARG A 492 17.68 -10.71 21.64
N GLU A 493 18.63 -10.95 20.73
CA GLU A 493 18.93 -10.07 19.60
C GLU A 493 17.73 -9.95 18.65
N PHE A 494 17.06 -11.07 18.37
CA PHE A 494 15.95 -11.15 17.42
C PHE A 494 14.56 -11.14 18.09
N ASN A 495 14.46 -10.81 19.39
CA ASN A 495 13.22 -10.74 20.19
C ASN A 495 12.33 -12.01 20.10
N CYS A 496 12.94 -13.18 20.27
CA CYS A 496 12.32 -14.49 20.11
C CYS A 496 12.07 -15.26 21.40
#